data_AF-A0A6G0VRL2-F1
#
_entry.id   AF-A0A6G0VRL2-F1
#
_cell.length_a   1.000
_cell.length_b   1.000
_cell.length_c   1.000
_cell.angle_alpha   90.00
_cell.angle_beta   90.00
_cell.angle_gamma   90.00
#
_symmetry.space_group_name_H-M   'P 1'
#
loop_
_entity.id
_entity.type
_entity.pdbx_description
1 polymer ?
#
loop_
_entity_poly.entity_id
_entity_poly.type
_entity_poly.pdbx_seq_one_letter_code
_entity_poly.pdbx_strand_id
1 'polypeptide(L)'
;MPQYRENGFEKTKLEANILAKSVEVPQIFKLSRLRKKTCISSSLNLRFNQFKIYNEKFGFLFYIGKLKEMEDDELMKNCKDLHIYLMDGEHKDIDGNELYHELQIFKSLVEISTTALQSLSMLKKLNGSFPNITVALRIMLTIPITSASAERSFSKLKLI
;
A
#
# COMPACT_ATOMS: atom_id res chain seq x y z
N MET A 1 -38.26 -18.96 -15.34
CA MET A 1 -37.14 -18.55 -14.45
C MET A 1 -36.70 -17.07 -14.52
N PRO A 2 -37.29 -16.11 -15.29
CA PRO A 2 -36.93 -14.67 -15.15
C PRO A 2 -37.62 -13.93 -13.99
N GLN A 3 -38.83 -14.35 -13.61
CA GLN A 3 -39.74 -13.55 -12.78
C GLN A 3 -39.34 -13.37 -11.32
N TYR A 4 -38.45 -14.23 -10.77
CA TYR A 4 -37.96 -14.06 -9.39
C TYR A 4 -37.06 -12.83 -9.24
N ARG A 5 -36.32 -12.47 -10.31
CA ARG A 5 -35.31 -11.41 -10.26
C ARG A 5 -35.91 -10.00 -10.18
N GLU A 6 -37.13 -9.82 -10.70
CA GLU A 6 -37.83 -8.54 -10.69
C GLU A 6 -38.84 -8.46 -9.53
N ASN A 7 -39.69 -9.47 -9.35
CA ASN A 7 -40.82 -9.40 -8.41
C ASN A 7 -40.78 -10.45 -7.30
N GLY A 8 -39.78 -11.36 -7.31
CA GLY A 8 -39.70 -12.46 -6.36
C GLY A 8 -39.46 -11.98 -4.94
N PHE A 9 -38.52 -11.06 -4.74
CA PHE A 9 -38.18 -10.55 -3.41
C PHE A 9 -39.35 -9.81 -2.74
N GLU A 10 -40.04 -8.94 -3.48
CA GLU A 10 -41.23 -8.21 -3.01
C GLU A 10 -42.35 -9.20 -2.61
N LYS A 11 -42.62 -10.19 -3.46
CA LYS A 11 -43.64 -11.21 -3.21
C LYS A 11 -43.34 -12.05 -1.97
N THR A 12 -42.11 -12.55 -1.85
CA THR A 12 -41.68 -13.35 -0.70
C THR A 12 -41.70 -12.54 0.60
N LYS A 13 -41.37 -11.24 0.54
CA LYS A 13 -41.45 -10.33 1.69
C LYS A 13 -42.90 -10.13 2.14
N LEU A 14 -43.83 -10.02 1.20
CA LEU A 14 -45.26 -9.87 1.49
C LEU A 14 -45.84 -11.14 2.11
N GLU A 15 -45.50 -12.31 1.56
CA GLU A 15 -45.86 -13.63 2.12
C GLU A 15 -45.31 -13.82 3.53
N ALA A 16 -44.03 -13.51 3.76
CA ALA A 16 -43.41 -13.60 5.09
C ALA A 16 -44.09 -12.69 6.13
N ASN A 17 -44.55 -11.52 5.72
CA ASN A 17 -45.25 -10.58 6.59
C ASN A 17 -46.67 -11.07 6.95
N ILE A 18 -47.37 -11.67 6.00
CA ILE A 18 -48.70 -12.28 6.23
C ILE A 18 -48.55 -13.43 7.25
N LEU A 19 -47.53 -14.26 7.08
CA LEU A 19 -47.26 -15.41 7.95
C LEU A 19 -46.86 -14.99 9.37
N ALA A 20 -46.04 -13.94 9.50
CA ALA A 20 -45.68 -13.38 10.80
C ALA A 20 -46.89 -12.83 11.57
N LYS A 21 -47.82 -12.16 10.86
CA LYS A 21 -49.07 -11.66 11.45
C LYS A 21 -49.99 -12.81 11.91
N SER A 22 -50.06 -13.90 11.16
CA SER A 22 -50.89 -15.06 11.54
C SER A 22 -50.36 -15.82 12.76
N VAL A 23 -49.08 -15.65 13.11
CA VAL A 23 -48.45 -16.35 14.25
C VAL A 23 -48.25 -15.38 15.45
N GLU A 24 -48.85 -14.18 15.41
CA GLU A 24 -48.71 -13.13 16.45
C GLU A 24 -47.25 -12.79 16.81
N VAL A 25 -46.32 -13.02 15.89
CA VAL A 25 -44.90 -12.71 16.12
C VAL A 25 -44.66 -11.24 15.75
N PRO A 26 -44.06 -10.43 16.65
CA PRO A 26 -43.72 -9.05 16.31
C PRO A 26 -42.73 -9.03 15.15
N GLN A 27 -43.10 -8.30 14.09
CA GLN A 27 -42.37 -8.21 12.83
C GLN A 27 -41.13 -7.30 12.98
N ILE A 28 -40.18 -7.69 13.84
CA ILE A 28 -38.93 -6.95 14.06
C ILE A 28 -37.93 -7.41 13.01
N PHE A 29 -38.01 -6.84 11.82
CA PHE A 29 -36.87 -6.89 10.91
C PHE A 29 -35.74 -6.06 11.55
N LYS A 30 -34.67 -6.72 11.98
CA LYS A 30 -33.44 -6.01 12.37
C LYS A 30 -33.03 -5.16 11.17
N LEU A 31 -33.11 -3.83 11.30
CA LEU A 31 -32.51 -2.90 10.35
C LEU A 31 -31.08 -3.39 10.10
N SER A 32 -30.76 -3.59 8.83
CA SER A 32 -29.41 -3.97 8.42
C SER A 32 -28.43 -3.03 9.10
N ARG A 33 -27.45 -3.61 9.80
CA ARG A 33 -26.40 -2.83 10.47
C ARG A 33 -25.85 -1.84 9.45
N LEU A 34 -26.11 -0.54 9.65
CA LEU A 34 -25.39 0.51 8.97
C LEU A 34 -23.91 0.36 9.38
N ARG A 35 -23.14 -0.42 8.62
CA ARG A 35 -21.68 -0.35 8.71
C ARG A 35 -21.33 1.10 8.36
N LYS A 36 -20.86 1.86 9.35
CA LYS A 36 -20.52 3.28 9.26
C LYS A 36 -19.73 3.55 7.97
N LYS A 37 -20.39 4.09 6.93
CA LYS A 37 -19.73 4.57 5.70
C LYS A 37 -18.65 5.62 6.03
N THR A 38 -18.82 6.35 7.13
CA THR A 38 -17.89 7.38 7.65
C THR A 38 -16.55 6.85 8.16
N CYS A 39 -16.44 5.58 8.57
CA CYS A 39 -15.16 5.02 9.05
C CYS A 39 -14.23 4.57 7.91
N ILE A 40 -14.81 4.25 6.74
CA ILE A 40 -14.04 3.79 5.57
C ILE A 40 -13.38 4.99 4.88
N SER A 41 -14.06 6.12 4.73
CA SER A 41 -13.47 7.31 4.12
C SER A 41 -12.31 7.90 4.94
N SER A 42 -12.43 7.92 6.27
CA SER A 42 -11.39 8.41 7.18
C SER A 42 -10.16 7.49 7.20
N SER A 43 -10.35 6.18 7.26
CA SER A 43 -9.23 5.21 7.19
C SER A 43 -8.52 5.20 5.83
N LEU A 44 -9.25 5.35 4.72
CA LEU A 44 -8.65 5.50 3.40
C LEU A 44 -7.85 6.80 3.28
N ASN A 45 -8.38 7.93 3.75
CA ASN A 45 -7.67 9.20 3.73
C ASN A 45 -6.37 9.15 4.54
N LEU A 46 -6.39 8.52 5.71
CA LEU A 46 -5.18 8.30 6.52
C LEU A 46 -4.12 7.53 5.72
N ARG A 47 -4.53 6.46 5.06
CA ARG A 47 -3.63 5.61 4.27
C ARG A 47 -3.10 6.31 3.02
N PHE A 48 -3.92 7.12 2.36
CA PHE A 48 -3.45 7.97 1.26
C PHE A 48 -2.40 8.97 1.74
N ASN A 49 -2.59 9.57 2.91
CA ASN A 49 -1.60 10.48 3.49
C ASN A 49 -0.31 9.75 3.86
N GLN A 50 -0.40 8.56 4.45
CA GLN A 50 0.78 7.71 4.70
C GLN A 50 1.51 7.36 3.41
N PHE A 51 0.78 7.05 2.33
CA PHE A 51 1.37 6.76 1.04
C PHE A 51 2.06 7.98 0.41
N LYS A 52 1.52 9.19 0.60
CA LYS A 52 2.17 10.42 0.17
C LYS A 52 3.51 10.62 0.88
N ILE A 53 3.53 10.52 2.21
CA ILE A 53 4.77 10.62 3.00
C ILE A 53 5.77 9.56 2.57
N TYR A 54 5.32 8.32 2.38
CA TYR A 54 6.16 7.24 1.88
C TYR A 54 6.74 7.56 0.48
N ASN A 55 5.92 8.07 -0.44
CA ASN A 55 6.37 8.47 -1.78
C ASN A 55 7.34 9.66 -1.73
N GLU A 56 7.15 10.61 -0.82
CA GLU A 56 8.09 11.72 -0.61
C GLU A 56 9.45 11.21 -0.13
N LYS A 57 9.48 10.20 0.76
CA LYS A 57 10.74 9.68 1.32
C LYS A 57 11.45 8.67 0.43
N PHE A 58 10.72 7.78 -0.24
CA PHE A 58 11.31 6.70 -1.03
C PHE A 58 11.19 6.90 -2.55
N GLY A 59 10.47 7.93 -3.00
CA GLY A 59 10.08 8.09 -4.41
C GLY A 59 11.26 8.09 -5.40
N PHE A 60 12.38 8.68 -4.99
CA PHE A 60 13.59 8.74 -5.81
C PHE A 60 14.19 7.34 -6.10
N LEU A 61 13.94 6.34 -5.25
CA LEU A 61 14.46 4.98 -5.40
C LEU A 61 13.62 4.10 -6.34
N PHE A 62 12.45 4.55 -6.82
CA PHE A 62 11.61 3.73 -7.71
C PHE A 62 12.28 3.40 -9.05
N TYR A 63 13.07 4.33 -9.56
CA TYR A 63 13.80 4.20 -10.82
C TYR A 63 15.23 4.67 -10.63
N ILE A 64 16.10 3.76 -10.18
CA ILE A 64 17.51 4.06 -9.92
C ILE A 64 18.21 4.63 -11.16
N GLY A 65 17.84 4.16 -12.34
CA GLY A 65 18.39 4.69 -13.59
C GLY A 65 18.10 6.17 -13.84
N LYS A 66 16.98 6.70 -13.33
CA LYS A 66 16.62 8.12 -13.43
C LYS A 66 17.44 9.01 -12.49
N LEU A 67 18.15 8.44 -11.52
CA LEU A 67 19.06 9.20 -10.65
C LEU A 67 20.25 9.81 -11.42
N LYS A 68 20.47 9.41 -12.68
CA LYS A 68 21.41 10.07 -13.59
C LYS A 68 20.97 11.48 -14.00
N GLU A 69 19.67 11.75 -13.95
CA GLU A 69 19.06 13.03 -14.34
C GLU A 69 18.87 13.97 -13.14
N MET A 70 19.05 13.45 -11.92
CA MET A 70 18.91 14.19 -10.67
C MET A 70 20.23 14.88 -10.32
N GLU A 71 20.14 16.11 -9.80
CA GLU A 71 21.30 16.85 -9.31
C GLU A 71 21.92 16.15 -8.10
N ASP A 72 23.26 16.21 -7.99
CA ASP A 72 23.97 15.48 -6.93
C ASP A 72 23.64 16.02 -5.53
N ASP A 73 23.43 17.32 -5.38
CA ASP A 73 23.02 17.94 -4.12
C ASP A 73 21.60 17.51 -3.71
N GLU A 74 20.70 17.41 -4.67
CA GLU A 74 19.34 16.90 -4.45
C GLU A 74 19.36 15.42 -4.04
N LEU A 75 20.17 14.60 -4.71
CA LEU A 75 20.32 13.19 -4.37
C LEU A 75 20.91 13.00 -2.97
N MET A 76 21.95 13.77 -2.61
CA MET A 76 22.54 13.75 -1.28
C MET A 76 21.52 14.12 -0.21
N LYS A 77 20.74 15.18 -0.45
CA LYS A 77 19.68 15.61 0.46
C LYS A 77 18.64 14.50 0.65
N ASN A 78 18.16 13.88 -0.43
CA ASN A 78 17.20 12.78 -0.36
C ASN A 78 17.74 11.59 0.43
N CYS A 79 19.03 11.27 0.30
CA CYS A 79 19.67 10.19 1.08
C CYS A 79 19.74 10.52 2.58
N LYS A 80 20.09 11.76 2.93
CA LYS A 80 20.12 12.22 4.33
C LYS A 80 18.72 12.28 4.94
N ASP A 81 17.74 12.76 4.20
CA ASP A 81 16.34 12.80 4.64
C ASP A 81 15.78 11.39 4.87
N LEU A 82 16.17 10.42 4.04
CA LEU A 82 15.78 9.02 4.21
C LEU A 82 16.47 8.38 5.42
N HIS A 83 17.76 8.67 5.64
CA HIS A 83 18.49 8.22 6.81
C HIS A 83 17.84 8.70 8.12
N ILE A 84 17.49 9.99 8.19
CA ILE A 84 16.80 10.56 9.36
C ILE A 84 15.43 9.89 9.55
N TYR A 85 14.71 9.62 8.45
CA TYR A 85 13.41 8.96 8.49
C TYR A 85 13.48 7.50 8.99
N LEU A 86 14.61 6.83 8.78
CA LEU A 86 14.88 5.45 9.20
C LEU A 86 15.77 5.37 10.45
N MET A 87 15.85 6.45 11.21
CA MET A 87 16.59 6.51 12.46
C MET A 87 15.61 6.46 13.64
N ASP A 88 15.93 5.65 14.64
CA ASP A 88 15.27 5.61 15.94
C ASP A 88 16.30 5.76 17.05
N GLY A 89 16.40 6.97 17.60
CA GLY A 89 17.44 7.34 18.55
C GLY A 89 18.84 7.23 17.94
N GLU A 90 19.67 6.34 18.48
CA GLU A 90 21.04 6.07 17.99
C GLU A 90 21.09 4.95 16.95
N HIS A 91 19.98 4.24 16.73
CA HIS A 91 19.91 3.15 15.77
C HIS A 91 19.46 3.66 14.40
N LYS A 92 20.13 3.20 13.35
CA LYS A 92 19.83 3.53 11.96
C LYS A 92 19.81 2.26 11.11
N ASP A 93 18.84 2.15 10.22
CA ASP A 93 18.81 1.05 9.25
C ASP A 93 19.82 1.24 8.10
N ILE A 94 20.12 2.49 7.77
CA ILE A 94 21.01 2.88 6.67
C ILE A 94 21.87 4.09 7.05
N ASP A 95 23.01 4.27 6.40
CA ASP A 95 23.79 5.51 6.44
C ASP A 95 23.52 6.38 5.20
N GLY A 96 23.14 7.65 5.40
CA GLY A 96 22.77 8.53 4.30
C GLY A 96 23.94 8.91 3.39
N ASN A 97 25.15 9.06 3.94
CA ASN A 97 26.32 9.38 3.12
C ASN A 97 26.79 8.15 2.34
N GLU A 98 26.83 6.98 2.99
CA GLU A 98 27.16 5.73 2.31
C GLU A 98 26.12 5.39 1.23
N LEU A 99 24.81 5.55 1.51
CA LEU A 99 23.75 5.36 0.54
C LEU A 99 23.97 6.23 -0.70
N TYR A 100 24.31 7.50 -0.52
CA TYR A 100 24.61 8.41 -1.63
C TYR A 100 25.78 7.89 -2.48
N HIS A 101 26.89 7.52 -1.86
CA HIS A 101 28.07 7.01 -2.58
C HIS A 101 27.81 5.69 -3.30
N GLU A 102 27.10 4.78 -2.64
CA GLU A 102 26.63 3.54 -3.26
C GLU A 102 25.76 3.86 -4.49
N LEU A 103 24.82 4.81 -4.38
CA LEU A 103 23.92 5.18 -5.48
C LEU A 103 24.66 5.86 -6.64
N GLN A 104 25.68 6.67 -6.36
CA GLN A 104 26.54 7.26 -7.39
C GLN A 104 27.22 6.19 -8.24
N ILE A 105 27.73 5.14 -7.59
CA ILE A 105 28.36 4.01 -8.29
C ILE A 105 27.27 3.21 -9.02
N PHE A 106 26.23 2.79 -8.30
CA PHE A 106 25.24 1.87 -8.83
C PHE A 106 24.39 2.47 -9.95
N LYS A 107 24.07 3.78 -9.89
CA LYS A 107 23.34 4.47 -10.97
C LYS A 107 24.13 4.41 -12.29
N SER A 108 25.47 4.47 -12.25
CA SER A 108 26.30 4.35 -13.45
C SER A 108 26.26 2.96 -14.11
N LEU A 109 25.98 1.90 -13.33
CA LEU A 109 25.97 0.50 -13.76
C LEU A 109 24.63 0.04 -14.37
N VAL A 110 23.58 0.85 -14.23
CA VAL A 110 22.21 0.48 -14.64
C VAL A 110 21.66 1.35 -15.76
N GLU A 111 20.69 0.83 -16.51
CA GLU A 111 19.96 1.59 -17.53
C GLU A 111 18.92 2.53 -16.91
N ILE A 112 18.55 3.60 -17.62
CA ILE A 112 17.61 4.63 -17.14
C ILE A 112 16.23 4.05 -16.76
N SER A 113 15.78 3.02 -17.49
CA SER A 113 14.51 2.33 -17.29
C SER A 113 14.51 1.35 -16.10
N THR A 114 15.65 1.15 -15.44
CA THR A 114 15.79 0.14 -14.38
C THR A 114 14.92 0.48 -13.18
N THR A 115 13.95 -0.40 -12.92
CA THR A 115 13.04 -0.33 -11.79
C THR A 115 13.70 -0.83 -10.51
N ALA A 116 13.19 -0.40 -9.35
CA ALA A 116 13.62 -0.87 -8.04
C ALA A 116 13.68 -2.39 -7.88
N LEU A 117 12.72 -3.12 -8.47
CA LEU A 117 12.68 -4.58 -8.39
C LEU A 117 13.80 -5.22 -9.22
N GLN A 118 14.07 -4.68 -10.42
CA GLN A 118 15.21 -5.11 -11.24
C GLN A 118 16.53 -4.76 -10.56
N SER A 119 16.65 -3.56 -9.98
CA SER A 119 17.80 -3.15 -9.16
C SER A 119 18.05 -4.13 -8.03
N LEU A 120 17.03 -4.48 -7.24
CA LEU A 120 17.17 -5.45 -6.14
C LEU A 120 17.60 -6.83 -6.65
N SER A 121 17.10 -7.28 -7.81
CA SER A 121 17.52 -8.53 -8.44
C SER A 121 18.99 -8.52 -8.85
N MET A 122 19.48 -7.40 -9.39
CA MET A 122 20.89 -7.21 -9.73
C MET A 122 21.76 -7.21 -8.48
N LEU A 123 21.37 -6.46 -7.44
CA LEU A 123 22.09 -6.35 -6.18
C LEU A 123 22.29 -7.71 -5.48
N LYS A 124 21.29 -8.60 -5.58
CA LYS A 124 21.41 -9.98 -5.06
C LYS A 124 22.53 -10.77 -5.71
N LYS A 125 22.90 -10.48 -6.96
CA LYS A 125 24.00 -11.13 -7.68
C LYS A 125 25.38 -10.52 -7.33
N LEU A 126 25.39 -9.35 -6.72
CA LEU A 126 26.60 -8.59 -6.39
C LEU A 126 27.10 -8.85 -4.95
N ASN A 127 26.64 -9.94 -4.32
CA ASN A 127 27.13 -10.47 -3.04
C ASN A 127 27.37 -9.44 -1.93
N GLY A 128 26.51 -8.42 -1.82
CA GLY A 128 26.54 -7.46 -0.71
C GLY A 128 27.43 -6.24 -0.91
N SER A 129 27.93 -5.94 -2.12
CA SER A 129 28.72 -4.73 -2.37
C SER A 129 28.00 -3.40 -2.14
N PHE A 130 26.66 -3.41 -2.05
CA PHE A 130 25.84 -2.21 -1.84
C PHE A 130 24.81 -2.46 -0.73
N PRO A 131 25.25 -2.53 0.54
CA PRO A 131 24.39 -2.87 1.66
C PRO A 131 23.30 -1.82 1.89
N ASN A 132 23.61 -0.52 1.83
CA ASN A 132 22.64 0.55 2.11
C ASN A 132 21.55 0.61 1.03
N ILE A 133 21.90 0.51 -0.26
CA ILE A 133 20.89 0.42 -1.34
C ILE A 133 20.03 -0.81 -1.15
N THR A 134 20.65 -1.96 -0.84
CA THR A 134 19.91 -3.22 -0.68
C THR A 134 18.90 -3.13 0.45
N VAL A 135 19.27 -2.56 1.60
CA VAL A 135 18.37 -2.35 2.73
C VAL A 135 17.27 -1.35 2.36
N ALA A 136 17.63 -0.19 1.79
CA ALA A 136 16.66 0.84 1.40
C ALA A 136 15.61 0.30 0.41
N LEU A 137 16.04 -0.44 -0.62
CA LEU A 137 15.12 -1.04 -1.59
C LEU A 137 14.25 -2.14 -0.98
N ARG A 138 14.75 -2.90 0.00
CA ARG A 138 13.95 -3.93 0.69
C ARG A 138 12.88 -3.30 1.58
N ILE A 139 13.23 -2.26 2.34
CA ILE A 139 12.27 -1.51 3.15
C ILE A 139 11.22 -0.88 2.22
N MET A 140 11.68 -0.20 1.17
CA MET A 140 10.81 0.41 0.18
C MET A 140 9.84 -0.61 -0.41
N LEU A 141 10.30 -1.71 -0.98
CA LEU A 141 9.43 -2.65 -1.69
C LEU A 141 8.46 -3.40 -0.77
N THR A 142 8.74 -3.53 0.53
CA THR A 142 7.87 -4.25 1.47
C THR A 142 6.69 -3.40 1.96
N ILE A 143 6.86 -2.09 2.12
CA ILE A 143 5.81 -1.16 2.58
C ILE A 143 4.55 -1.14 1.66
N PRO A 144 4.64 -0.93 0.34
CA PRO A 144 3.47 -0.83 -0.54
C PRO A 144 2.78 -2.18 -0.79
N ILE A 145 3.48 -3.30 -0.67
CA ILE A 145 2.91 -4.64 -0.87
C ILE A 145 1.88 -4.98 0.23
N THR A 146 2.07 -4.50 1.45
CA THR A 146 1.12 -4.71 2.56
C THR A 146 -0.21 -3.99 2.33
N SER A 147 -0.18 -2.84 1.64
CA SER A 147 -1.37 -2.07 1.27
C SER A 147 -2.30 -2.92 0.38
N ALA A 148 -1.82 -3.40 -0.76
CA ALA A 148 -2.63 -4.15 -1.71
C ALA A 148 -3.21 -5.46 -1.13
N SER A 149 -2.45 -6.15 -0.26
CA SER A 149 -2.91 -7.38 0.40
C SER A 149 -4.11 -7.13 1.33
N ALA A 150 -4.04 -6.06 2.13
CA ALA A 150 -5.13 -5.68 3.02
C ALA A 150 -6.41 -5.34 2.24
N GLU A 151 -6.32 -4.59 1.14
CA GLU A 151 -7.48 -4.25 0.29
C GLU A 151 -8.17 -5.48 -0.30
N ARG A 152 -7.39 -6.49 -0.74
CA ARG A 152 -7.93 -7.74 -1.27
C ARG A 152 -8.70 -8.54 -0.21
N SER A 153 -8.25 -8.47 1.04
CA SER A 153 -8.96 -9.08 2.18
C SER A 153 -10.24 -8.32 2.55
N PHE A 154 -10.26 -6.98 2.42
CA PHE A 154 -11.47 -6.17 2.62
C PHE A 154 -12.52 -6.36 1.53
N SER A 155 -12.13 -6.62 0.28
CA SER A 155 -13.08 -6.91 -0.81
C SER A 155 -13.93 -8.16 -0.55
N LYS A 156 -13.39 -9.15 0.19
CA LYS A 156 -14.14 -10.35 0.58
C LYS A 156 -15.23 -10.08 1.63
N LEU A 157 -15.14 -9.01 2.42
CA LEU A 157 -16.20 -8.63 3.38
C LEU A 157 -17.46 -8.06 2.71
N LYS A 158 -17.43 -7.85 1.39
CA LYS A 158 -18.60 -7.45 0.59
C LYS A 158 -19.45 -8.64 0.12
N LEU A 159 -18.99 -9.87 0.34
CA LEU A 159 -19.63 -11.12 -0.09
C LEU A 159 -20.25 -11.94 1.07
N ILE A 160 -20.20 -11.45 2.31
CA ILE A 160 -20.78 -12.10 3.50
C ILE A 160 -21.73 -11.15 4.23
#